data_AF-A0A955XDH3-F1
#
_entry.id   AF-A0A955XDH3-F1
#
_cell.length_a   1.000
_cell.length_b   1.000
_cell.length_c   1.000
_cell.angle_alpha   90.00
_cell.angle_beta   90.00
_cell.angle_gamma   90.00
#
_symmetry.space_group_name_H-M   'P 1'
#
loop_
_entity.id
_entity.type
_entity.pdbx_description
1 polymer ?
#
loop_
_entity_poly.entity_id
_entity_poly.type
_entity_poly.pdbx_seq_one_letter_code
_entity_poly.pdbx_strand_id
1 'polypeptide(L)' 'RAEPKVGRNDPCPCGSGKKYKKCCGARA' A
#
# COMPACT_ATOMS: atom_id res chain seq x y z
N ARG A 1 5.58 2.22 -17.94
CA ARG A 1 4.80 1.24 -17.15
C ARG A 1 3.98 2.02 -16.16
N ALA A 2 2.66 2.15 -16.36
CA ALA A 2 1.79 2.67 -15.31
C ALA A 2 1.67 1.55 -14.27
N GLU A 3 2.64 1.47 -13.35
CA GLU A 3 2.46 0.60 -12.19
C GLU A 3 1.17 1.04 -11.49
N PRO A 4 0.24 0.12 -11.21
CA PRO A 4 -0.97 0.46 -10.48
C PRO A 4 -0.52 1.01 -9.14
N LYS A 5 -0.64 2.32 -8.96
CA LYS A 5 -0.37 2.99 -7.69
C LYS A 5 -1.39 2.42 -6.71
N VAL A 6 -0.96 1.44 -5.91
CA VAL A 6 -1.81 0.87 -4.88
C VAL A 6 -2.35 2.02 -4.04
N GLY A 7 -3.68 2.09 -3.93
CA GLY A 7 -4.33 3.19 -3.24
C GLY A 7 -3.82 3.26 -1.80
N ARG A 8 -3.57 4.47 -1.28
CA ARG A 8 -3.12 4.63 0.11
C ARG A 8 -4.06 3.96 1.13
N ASN A 9 -5.35 3.80 0.81
CA ASN A 9 -6.32 3.13 1.68
C ASN A 9 -6.50 1.62 1.42
N ASP A 10 -5.97 1.09 0.31
CA ASP A 10 -6.08 -0.33 -0.03
C ASP A 10 -5.31 -1.23 0.94
N PRO A 11 -5.67 -2.52 1.03
CA PRO A 11 -4.87 -3.50 1.75
C PRO A 11 -3.45 -3.56 1.20
N CYS A 12 -2.48 -3.63 2.10
CA CYS A 12 -1.06 -3.62 1.72
C CYS A 12 -0.68 -4.96 1.08
N PRO A 13 -0.04 -4.96 -0.11
CA PRO A 13 0.27 -6.18 -0.85
C PRO A 13 1.35 -7.06 -0.17
N CYS A 14 1.99 -6.58 0.90
CA CYS A 14 2.93 -7.37 1.71
C CYS A 14 2.26 -8.42 2.62
N GLY A 15 0.93 -8.56 2.59
CA GLY A 15 0.21 -9.56 3.39
C GLY A 15 0.07 -9.22 4.88
N SER A 16 0.44 -8.01 5.30
CA SER A 16 0.37 -7.60 6.71
C SER A 16 -1.04 -7.36 7.25
N GLY A 17 -2.07 -7.39 6.39
CA GLY A 17 -3.45 -7.02 6.72
C GLY A 17 -3.67 -5.52 7.01
N LYS A 18 -2.60 -4.71 7.00
CA LYS A 18 -2.68 -3.25 7.22
C LYS A 18 -3.01 -2.53 5.91
N LYS A 19 -3.59 -1.32 6.00
CA LYS A 19 -3.73 -0.42 4.84
C LYS A 19 -2.36 0.00 4.32
N TYR A 20 -2.21 0.21 3.01
CA TYR A 20 -0.94 0.57 2.38
C TYR A 20 -0.29 1.80 3.04
N LYS A 21 -1.05 2.88 3.28
CA LYS A 21 -0.57 4.10 3.97
C LYS A 21 -0.11 3.90 5.41
N LYS A 22 -0.46 2.78 6.04
CA LYS A 22 -0.08 2.42 7.42
C LYS A 22 0.99 1.31 7.45
N CYS A 23 1.51 0.92 6.29
CA CYS A 23 2.52 -0.13 6.14
C CYS A 23 3.59 0.31 5.13
N CYS A 24 3.71 -0.33 3.97
CA CYS A 24 4.74 -0.02 2.96
C CYS A 24 4.65 1.44 2.43
N GLY A 25 3.45 2.02 2.38
CA GLY A 25 3.20 3.41 1.99
C GLY A 25 3.20 4.41 3.14
N ALA A 26 3.63 4.03 4.35
CA ALA A 26 3.69 4.93 5.51
C ALA A 26 4.90 5.87 5.49
N ARG A 27 5.95 5.51 4.72
CA ARG A 27 7.19 6.30 4.57
C ARG A 27 7.33 6.97 3.19
N ALA A 28 6.27 6.88 2.37
CA ALA A 28 6.19 7.49 1.05
C ALA A 28 5.33 8.75 1.07
#